data_AF-A0A8J6Z0U1-F1
#
_entry.id   AF-A0A8J6Z0U1-F1
#
_cell.length_a   1.000
_cell.length_b   1.000
_cell.length_c   1.000
_cell.angle_alpha   90.00
_cell.angle_beta   90.00
_cell.angle_gamma   90.00
#
_symmetry.space_group_name_H-M   'P 1'
#
loop_
_entity.id
_entity.type
_entity.pdbx_description
1 polymer ?
#
loop_
_entity_poly.entity_id
_entity_poly.type
_entity_poly.pdbx_seq_one_letter_code
_entity_poly.pdbx_strand_id
1 'polypeptide(L)' 'MKWIVGLGNPGEEYEKTRHNIGFQVVDLLAEEWSIPMRSSKWQALIGEAQKDG' A
#
# COMPACT_ATOMS: atom_id res chain seq x y z
N MET A 1 -17.43 3.59 -0.72
CA MET A 1 -16.12 3.10 -0.22
C MET A 1 -15.48 2.28 -1.33
N LYS A 2 -14.24 2.58 -1.69
CA LYS A 2 -13.45 1.77 -2.62
C LYS A 2 -12.18 1.33 -1.91
N TRP A 3 -11.68 0.15 -2.26
CA TRP A 3 -10.42 -0.37 -1.74
C TRP A 3 -9.45 -0.53 -2.90
N ILE A 4 -8.23 -0.05 -2.69
CA ILE A 4 -7.09 -0.32 -3.55
C ILE A 4 -6.15 -1.19 -2.72
N VAL A 5 -5.84 -2.38 -3.23
CA VAL A 5 -5.07 -3.38 -2.48
C VAL A 5 -3.85 -3.76 -3.30
N GLY A 6 -2.68 -3.57 -2.70
CA GLY A 6 -1.40 -4.06 -3.21
C GLY A 6 -1.11 -5.41 -2.58
N LEU A 7 -0.88 -6.44 -3.39
CA LEU A 7 -0.41 -7.74 -2.91
C LEU A 7 1.11 -7.83 -3.03
N GLY A 8 1.72 -8.57 -2.10
CA GLY A 8 3.17 -8.74 -2.01
C GLY A 8 3.56 -9.52 -0.75
N ASN A 9 4.85 -9.77 -0.60
CA ASN A 9 5.43 -10.40 0.57
C ASN A 9 6.17 -9.36 1.44
N PRO A 10 5.99 -9.36 2.76
CA PRO A 10 6.73 -8.46 3.66
C PRO A 10 8.17 -8.93 3.87
N GLY A 11 9.10 -7.98 4.03
CA GLY A 11 10.53 -8.24 4.25
C GLY A 11 11.41 -7.55 3.19
N GLU A 12 12.59 -7.08 3.61
CA GLU A 12 13.55 -6.37 2.74
C GLU A 12 13.96 -7.22 1.53
N GLU A 13 14.04 -8.54 1.70
CA GLU A 13 14.41 -9.48 0.65
C GLU A 13 13.41 -9.53 -0.52
N TYR A 14 12.17 -9.07 -0.32
CA TYR A 14 11.11 -9.10 -1.34
C TYR A 14 10.88 -7.77 -2.04
N GLU A 15 11.45 -6.66 -1.56
CA GLU A 15 11.13 -5.28 -1.99
C GLU A 15 11.20 -5.07 -3.51
N LYS A 16 12.16 -5.71 -4.17
CA LYS A 16 12.43 -5.54 -5.61
C LYS A 16 12.04 -6.75 -6.45
N THR A 17 11.23 -7.65 -5.91
CA THR A 17 10.72 -8.81 -6.66
C THR A 17 9.50 -8.42 -7.49
N ARG A 18 9.30 -9.09 -8.63
CA ARG A 18 8.10 -8.88 -9.48
C ARG A 18 6.80 -9.17 -8.73
N HIS A 19 6.84 -10.03 -7.71
CA HIS A 19 5.67 -10.37 -6.88
C HIS A 19 5.21 -9.20 -6.01
N ASN A 20 6.09 -8.24 -5.70
CA ASN A 20 5.81 -7.09 -4.86
C ASN A 20 5.39 -5.83 -5.63
N ILE A 21 5.14 -5.94 -6.95
CA ILE A 21 4.71 -4.79 -7.75
C ILE A 21 3.40 -4.16 -7.21
N GLY A 22 2.53 -4.97 -6.61
CA GLY A 22 1.30 -4.48 -5.97
C GLY A 22 1.59 -3.56 -4.79
N PHE A 23 2.53 -3.90 -3.91
CA PHE A 23 2.98 -3.02 -2.82
C PHE A 23 3.57 -1.73 -3.37
N GLN A 24 4.48 -1.81 -4.35
CA GLN A 24 5.11 -0.62 -4.95
C GLN A 24 4.10 0.36 -5.53
N VAL A 25 3.06 -0.13 -6.22
CA VAL A 25 2.00 0.72 -6.78
C VAL A 25 1.20 1.43 -5.68
N VAL A 26 0.87 0.73 -4.59
CA VAL A 26 0.13 1.33 -3.47
C VAL A 26 0.98 2.34 -2.71
N ASP A 27 2.27 2.05 -2.50
CA ASP A 27 3.19 2.98 -1.85
C ASP A 27 3.34 4.29 -2.63
N LEU A 28 3.54 4.20 -3.96
CA LEU A 28 3.59 5.37 -4.83
C LEU A 28 2.28 6.16 -4.81
N LEU A 29 1.14 5.48 -4.82
CA LEU A 29 -0.17 6.14 -4.76
C LEU A 29 -0.38 6.85 -3.42
N ALA A 30 0.01 6.21 -2.31
CA ALA A 30 -0.06 6.79 -0.99
C ALA A 30 0.85 8.01 -0.85
N GLU A 31 2.07 7.95 -1.42
CA GLU A 31 3.00 9.08 -1.48
C GLU A 31 2.40 10.25 -2.26
N GLU A 32 1.96 10.01 -3.50
CA GLU A 32 1.39 11.03 -4.38
C GLU A 32 0.17 11.72 -3.74
N TRP A 33 -0.62 10.95 -2.97
CA TRP A 33 -1.83 11.45 -2.33
C TRP A 33 -1.60 11.87 -0.87
N SER A 34 -0.35 11.84 -0.39
CA SER A 34 0.02 12.20 0.98
C SER A 34 -0.78 11.44 2.05
N ILE A 35 -1.03 10.15 1.82
CA ILE A 35 -1.81 9.27 2.70
C ILE A 35 -0.87 8.58 3.68
N PRO A 36 -1.01 8.81 4.99
CA PRO A 36 -0.20 8.11 5.98
C PRO A 36 -0.64 6.64 6.11
N MET A 37 0.26 5.73 5.77
CA MET A 37 0.08 4.28 5.96
C MET A 37 0.40 3.87 7.40
N ARG A 38 -0.43 3.00 8.00
CA ARG A 38 -0.25 2.51 9.38
C ARG A 38 -0.51 1.01 9.48
N SER A 39 0.21 0.35 10.39
CA SER A 39 -0.07 -1.04 10.74
C SER A 39 -1.45 -1.20 11.34
N SER A 40 -2.22 -2.14 10.82
CA SER A 40 -3.53 -2.52 11.33
C SER A 40 -3.46 -3.82 12.13
N LYS A 41 -4.52 -4.10 12.90
CA LYS A 41 -4.67 -5.38 13.63
C LYS A 41 -4.78 -6.62 12.74
N TRP A 42 -4.90 -6.44 11.41
CA TRP A 42 -5.14 -7.48 10.43
C TRP A 42 -3.89 -7.85 9.62
N GLN A 43 -2.70 -7.61 10.17
CA GLN A 43 -1.42 -7.89 9.50
C GLN A 43 -1.29 -7.20 8.13
N ALA A 44 -1.86 -6.00 8.01
CA ALA A 44 -1.79 -5.16 6.81
C ALA A 44 -1.41 -3.73 7.17
N LEU A 45 -0.71 -3.05 6.27
CA LEU A 45 -0.59 -1.60 6.27
C LEU A 45 -1.83 -1.01 5.60
N ILE A 46 -2.51 -0.08 6.26
CA ILE A 46 -3.72 0.57 5.77
C ILE A 46 -3.57 2.08 5.87
N GLY A 47 -4.00 2.79 4.83
CA GLY A 47 -4.18 4.23 4.79
C GLY A 47 -5.58 4.54 4.31
N GLU A 48 -6.19 5.58 4.86
CA GLU A 48 -7.53 6.04 4.49
C GLU A 48 -7.46 7.51 4.08
N ALA A 49 -8.12 7.85 2.97
CA ALA A 49 -8.25 9.22 2.52
C ALA A 49 -9.55 9.40 1.74
N GLN A 50 -10.03 10.65 1.72
CA GLN A 50 -11.11 11.08 0.86
C GLN A 50 -10.51 11.94 -0.25
N LYS A 51 -10.77 11.58 -1.49
CA LYS A 51 -10.31 12.32 -2.67
C LYS A 51 -11.50 12.55 -3.59
N ASP A 52 -11.72 13.81 -3.94
CA ASP A 52 -12.73 14.19 -4.91
C ASP A 52 -12.26 13.77 -6.32
N GLY A 53 -13.21 13.30 -7.12
CA GLY A 53 -12.98 12.86 -8.49
C GLY A 53 -13.02 13.99 -9.51
#